data_AF-Q4CL50-F1
#
_entry.id   AF-Q4CL50-F1
#
_cell.length_a   1.000
_cell.length_b   1.000
_cell.length_c   1.000
_cell.angle_alpha   90.00
_cell.angle_beta   90.00
_cell.angle_gamma   90.00
#
_symmetry.space_group_name_H-M   'P 1'
#
loop_
_entity.id
_entity.type
_entity.pdbx_description
1 polymer ?
#
loop_
_entity_poly.entity_id
_entity_poly.type
_entity_poly.pdbx_seq_one_letter_code
_entity_poly.pdbx_strand_id
1 'polypeptide(L)'
;MYPTPFKDVHVFRATPKKKNASYLESRIFARVFLSPRDLGVEAWTEANEVDAGHMLTKCFGALEFARNDNAFRYPIYNHVFIKMAELTFDIAKMKRLFERVLKSYRQRLTYLGVAEVELSFNLKVSSGCIPFRVMISSPSGYHVVMRTCYELIENSVICLRRAESSEDVVLTTPSKLNESTNDFYSGSKDKGNGSNGTNNNHNSNLAPRTLLRTLSKLEALRNLLPSRDKMETPGCETSDEIEESLPLGPYPMVSSKQLRRLQARSLKTVYVHDWPLLLETVLRNQWEKHASGRGLSWKCIPKEVIRAKELFLDASDGKTLCEKKPLGHIPCGMIVWLVTIVPPTYYDSDTDTAGIRRIVMVANDIAFQSGSFAVPEDDVFSAASELARRLRVPFVYISANSGARLGLSVEVKKRFRVALSETNELKYLYLLPEDYEELMRLGVRLSVEPRQEKDGNGETRYVIRGIVGAPDEYLGVENLRGSGLVAGQMSKNYSEVPTISVVTGRSVGIGAYLNRIGRRVIQTDDAPLILTGAGALNRLLGKEVYTDNGQLGGKRIMVPNGV
;
A
#
# COMPACT_ATOMS: atom_id res chain seq x y z
N MET A 1 7.94 10.76 23.53
CA MET A 1 7.53 11.93 22.72
C MET A 1 8.78 12.50 22.07
N TYR A 2 8.72 12.88 20.80
CA TYR A 2 9.81 13.53 20.11
C TYR A 2 9.67 15.05 20.29
N PRO A 3 10.68 15.75 20.85
CA PRO A 3 10.59 17.17 21.12
C PRO A 3 10.63 17.97 19.80
N THR A 4 9.72 18.93 19.64
CA THR A 4 9.71 19.84 18.48
C THR A 4 9.49 21.27 18.95
N PRO A 5 9.90 22.30 18.18
CA PRO A 5 9.61 23.70 18.52
C PRO A 5 8.10 24.03 18.47
N PHE A 6 7.28 23.15 17.87
CA PHE A 6 5.83 23.31 17.77
C PHE A 6 5.16 22.80 19.05
N LYS A 7 5.08 23.65 20.08
CA LYS A 7 4.57 23.28 21.42
C LYS A 7 3.14 22.73 21.42
N ASP A 8 2.32 23.19 20.47
CA ASP A 8 0.92 22.75 20.34
C ASP A 8 0.80 21.36 19.68
N VAL A 9 1.89 20.86 19.08
CA VAL A 9 1.93 19.58 18.35
C VAL A 9 2.70 18.55 19.15
N HIS A 10 1.99 17.51 19.57
CA HIS A 10 2.57 16.38 20.27
C HIS A 10 2.98 15.29 19.28
N VAL A 11 4.29 15.11 19.10
CA VAL A 11 4.85 14.10 18.18
C VAL A 11 5.28 12.85 18.95
N PHE A 12 4.75 11.69 18.54
CA PHE A 12 5.05 10.40 19.15
C PHE A 12 5.64 9.44 18.12
N ARG A 13 6.83 8.91 18.39
CA ARG A 13 7.33 7.74 17.68
C ARG A 13 6.74 6.48 18.30
N ALA A 14 6.15 5.64 17.47
CA ALA A 14 5.59 4.36 17.87
C ALA A 14 6.29 3.21 17.13
N THR A 15 6.55 2.12 17.85
CA THR A 15 7.04 0.86 17.31
C THR A 15 6.09 -0.26 17.73
N PRO A 16 5.72 -1.20 16.85
CA PRO A 16 4.84 -2.31 17.22
C PRO A 16 5.41 -3.15 18.37
N LYS A 17 4.56 -3.60 19.29
CA LYS A 17 4.95 -4.46 20.43
C LYS A 17 5.12 -5.95 20.07
N LYS A 18 4.95 -6.33 18.80
CA LYS A 18 5.11 -7.74 18.38
C LYS A 18 6.59 -8.15 18.28
N LYS A 19 6.85 -9.45 18.45
CA LYS A 19 8.16 -10.03 18.15
C LYS A 19 8.50 -9.84 16.67
N ASN A 20 9.77 -9.54 16.37
CA ASN A 20 10.30 -9.39 15.01
C ASN A 20 9.59 -8.33 14.14
N ALA A 21 9.13 -7.23 14.75
CA ALA A 21 8.57 -6.11 14.00
C ALA A 21 9.59 -5.53 13.01
N SER A 22 9.18 -5.33 11.76
CA SER A 22 10.02 -4.64 10.78
C SER A 22 10.16 -3.18 11.15
N TYR A 23 11.33 -2.58 10.89
CA TYR A 23 11.53 -1.14 11.07
C TYR A 23 10.56 -0.30 10.23
N LEU A 24 10.04 -0.86 9.12
CA LEU A 24 9.06 -0.22 8.25
C LEU A 24 7.69 -0.05 8.93
N GLU A 25 7.43 -0.80 10.00
CA GLU A 25 6.17 -0.72 10.73
C GLU A 25 6.17 0.33 11.84
N SER A 26 7.32 0.91 12.17
CA SER A 26 7.39 2.09 13.02
C SER A 26 6.61 3.23 12.37
N ARG A 27 5.96 4.07 13.18
CA ARG A 27 5.18 5.22 12.73
C ARG A 27 5.48 6.45 13.57
N ILE A 28 5.18 7.62 13.03
CA ILE A 28 5.01 8.83 13.82
C ILE A 28 3.54 9.20 13.88
N PHE A 29 3.09 9.55 15.07
CA PHE A 29 1.79 10.17 15.31
C PHE A 29 2.02 11.63 15.71
N ALA A 30 1.62 12.57 14.85
CA ALA A 30 1.51 13.97 15.22
C ALA A 30 0.08 14.22 15.71
N ARG A 31 -0.07 14.80 16.90
CA ARG A 31 -1.37 15.06 17.52
C ARG A 31 -1.49 16.52 17.92
N VAL A 32 -2.60 17.15 17.56
CA VAL A 32 -2.96 18.50 17.97
C VAL A 32 -4.32 18.47 18.67
N PHE A 33 -4.42 19.26 19.74
CA PHE A 33 -5.67 19.57 20.41
C PHE A 33 -5.95 21.06 20.19
N LEU A 34 -7.17 21.37 19.75
CA LEU A 34 -7.63 22.73 19.49
C LEU A 34 -8.83 23.02 20.39
N SER A 35 -8.70 24.04 21.22
CA SER A 35 -9.75 24.56 22.08
C SER A 35 -10.25 25.92 21.59
N PRO A 36 -11.43 26.39 22.05
CA PRO A 36 -11.91 27.73 21.75
C PRO A 36 -10.92 28.83 22.16
N ARG A 37 -10.18 28.63 23.26
CA ARG A 37 -9.13 29.56 23.71
C ARG A 37 -7.99 29.71 22.71
N ASP A 38 -7.58 28.63 22.05
CA ASP A 38 -6.49 28.66 21.07
C ASP A 38 -6.87 29.45 19.80
N LEU A 39 -8.17 29.55 19.51
CA LEU A 39 -8.72 30.34 18.42
C LEU A 39 -9.19 31.74 18.85
N GLY A 40 -9.23 32.04 20.14
CA GLY A 40 -9.78 33.29 20.67
C GLY A 40 -11.29 33.43 20.46
N VAL A 41 -12.03 32.30 20.47
CA VAL A 41 -13.49 32.27 20.25
C VAL A 41 -14.21 31.67 21.45
N GLU A 42 -15.54 31.86 21.51
CA GLU A 42 -16.38 31.25 22.53
C GLU A 42 -16.56 29.74 22.31
N ALA A 43 -16.89 29.01 23.37
CA ALA A 43 -17.22 27.59 23.26
C ALA A 43 -18.40 27.37 22.31
N TRP A 44 -18.34 26.27 21.55
CA TRP A 44 -19.31 25.84 20.54
C TRP A 44 -19.38 26.72 19.28
N THR A 45 -18.44 27.66 19.13
CA THR A 45 -18.26 28.39 17.87
C THR A 45 -17.97 27.42 16.72
N GLU A 46 -18.48 27.75 15.54
CA GLU A 46 -18.20 27.00 14.31
C GLU A 46 -16.79 27.37 13.81
N ALA A 47 -15.87 26.40 13.87
CA ALA A 47 -14.52 26.57 13.36
C ALA A 47 -14.54 26.61 11.83
N ASN A 48 -13.66 27.44 11.25
CA ASN A 48 -13.57 27.58 9.80
C ASN A 48 -12.48 26.67 9.20
N GLU A 49 -12.48 26.56 7.86
CA GLU A 49 -11.51 25.75 7.12
C GLU A 49 -10.06 26.28 7.27
N VAL A 50 -9.89 27.59 7.49
CA VAL A 50 -8.57 28.22 7.62
C VAL A 50 -7.89 27.77 8.91
N ASP A 51 -8.61 27.75 10.03
CA ASP A 51 -8.09 27.32 11.34
C ASP A 51 -7.64 25.86 11.31
N ALA A 52 -8.48 24.99 10.73
CA ALA A 52 -8.16 23.58 10.54
C ALA A 52 -6.94 23.38 9.62
N GLY A 53 -6.87 24.13 8.51
CA GLY A 53 -5.75 24.13 7.58
C GLY A 53 -4.44 24.62 8.22
N HIS A 54 -4.52 25.62 9.09
CA HIS A 54 -3.37 26.12 9.84
C HIS A 54 -2.86 25.06 10.83
N MET A 55 -3.74 24.33 11.53
CA MET A 55 -3.33 23.24 12.42
C MET A 55 -2.68 22.08 11.67
N LEU A 56 -3.22 21.69 10.51
CA LEU A 56 -2.57 20.72 9.63
C LEU A 56 -1.15 21.18 9.25
N THR A 57 -0.99 22.46 8.94
CA THR A 57 0.32 23.04 8.59
C THR A 57 1.29 23.00 9.78
N LYS A 58 0.84 23.27 11.00
CA LYS A 58 1.66 23.09 12.22
C LYS A 58 2.10 21.63 12.39
N CYS A 59 1.19 20.67 12.21
CA CYS A 59 1.54 19.24 12.22
C CYS A 59 2.61 18.90 11.19
N PHE A 60 2.48 19.42 9.96
CA PHE A 60 3.48 19.21 8.90
C PHE A 60 4.83 19.82 9.25
N GLY A 61 4.86 21.02 9.83
CA GLY A 61 6.10 21.65 10.30
C GLY A 61 6.80 20.82 11.38
N ALA A 62 6.06 20.29 12.34
CA ALA A 62 6.60 19.43 13.40
C ALA A 62 7.14 18.11 12.85
N LEU A 63 6.43 17.50 11.90
CA LEU A 63 6.88 16.28 11.22
C LEU A 63 8.11 16.52 10.34
N GLU A 64 8.18 17.66 9.66
CA GLU A 64 9.31 18.06 8.84
C GLU A 64 10.56 18.30 9.69
N PHE A 65 10.40 18.97 10.84
CA PHE A 65 11.47 19.13 11.82
C PHE A 65 12.01 17.77 12.27
N ALA A 66 11.12 16.84 12.65
CA ALA A 66 11.52 15.49 13.06
C ALA A 66 12.17 14.68 11.92
N ARG A 67 11.80 14.93 10.66
CA ARG A 67 12.37 14.26 9.48
C ARG A 67 13.79 14.72 9.17
N ASN A 68 14.06 16.00 9.40
CA ASN A 68 15.35 16.60 9.11
C ASN A 68 16.40 16.35 10.21
N ASP A 69 16.01 15.71 11.32
CA ASP A 69 16.93 15.23 12.33
C ASP A 69 17.63 13.93 11.87
N ASN A 70 18.90 14.05 11.50
CA ASN A 70 19.72 12.93 11.03
C ASN A 70 19.96 11.84 12.07
N ALA A 71 19.86 12.15 13.37
CA ALA A 71 19.95 11.14 14.44
C ALA A 71 18.65 10.33 14.55
N PHE A 72 17.57 10.82 13.95
CA PHE A 72 16.25 10.23 14.05
C PHE A 72 15.87 9.47 12.77
N ARG A 73 15.78 8.15 12.88
CA ARG A 73 15.29 7.31 11.77
C ARG A 73 13.80 7.53 11.54
N TYR A 74 13.49 8.47 10.65
CA TYR A 74 12.13 8.88 10.33
C TYR A 74 11.36 7.77 9.59
N PRO A 75 10.20 7.31 10.09
CA PRO A 75 9.35 6.33 9.41
C PRO A 75 8.59 6.91 8.21
N ILE A 76 8.18 6.04 7.29
CA ILE A 76 7.53 6.44 6.02
C ILE A 76 6.02 6.21 5.98
N TYR A 77 5.41 5.86 7.12
CA TYR A 77 3.98 5.57 7.27
C TYR A 77 3.46 6.20 8.56
N ASN A 78 3.05 7.46 8.45
CA ASN A 78 2.77 8.35 9.58
C ASN A 78 1.31 8.77 9.61
N HIS A 79 0.89 9.26 10.77
CA HIS A 79 -0.49 9.61 11.07
C HIS A 79 -0.56 11.01 11.67
N VAL A 80 -1.57 11.79 11.28
CA VAL A 80 -1.89 13.09 11.88
C VAL A 80 -3.28 13.02 12.51
N PHE A 81 -3.38 13.40 13.78
CA PHE A 81 -4.66 13.49 14.50
C PHE A 81 -4.90 14.92 14.96
N ILE A 82 -6.09 15.46 14.67
CA ILE A 82 -6.52 16.79 15.14
C ILE A 82 -7.83 16.64 15.89
N LYS A 83 -7.83 16.99 17.18
CA LYS A 83 -9.03 17.05 18.01
C LYS A 83 -9.46 18.50 18.19
N MET A 84 -10.65 18.85 17.71
CA MET A 84 -11.31 20.12 18.02
C MET A 84 -12.32 19.85 19.14
N ALA A 85 -11.99 20.29 20.35
CA ALA A 85 -12.86 20.14 21.51
C ALA A 85 -13.69 21.40 21.69
N GLU A 86 -14.97 21.24 22.09
CA GLU A 86 -15.89 22.36 22.32
C GLU A 86 -16.02 23.32 21.12
N LEU A 87 -15.78 22.82 19.91
CA LEU A 87 -15.96 23.53 18.65
C LEU A 87 -16.91 22.73 17.77
N THR A 88 -17.66 23.45 16.94
CA THR A 88 -18.48 22.83 15.90
C THR A 88 -17.82 22.96 14.54
N PHE A 89 -18.11 22.06 13.60
CA PHE A 89 -17.60 22.16 12.23
C PHE A 89 -18.69 21.77 11.23
N ASP A 90 -18.91 22.60 10.21
CA ASP A 90 -19.91 22.34 9.18
C ASP A 90 -19.46 21.24 8.21
N ILE A 91 -20.34 20.28 7.94
CA ILE A 91 -20.03 19.11 7.11
C ILE A 91 -19.75 19.46 5.65
N ALA A 92 -20.37 20.51 5.10
CA ALA A 92 -20.16 20.94 3.72
C ALA A 92 -18.83 21.67 3.55
N LYS A 93 -18.45 22.53 4.51
CA LYS A 93 -17.12 23.19 4.57
C LYS A 93 -15.99 22.18 4.70
N MET A 94 -16.24 21.07 5.37
CA MET A 94 -15.23 20.04 5.57
C MET A 94 -14.82 19.33 4.29
N LYS A 95 -15.77 19.01 3.41
CA LYS A 95 -15.46 18.46 2.08
C LYS A 95 -14.53 19.39 1.30
N ARG A 96 -14.81 20.70 1.33
CA ARG A 96 -13.96 21.73 0.68
C ARG A 96 -12.57 21.82 1.30
N LEU A 97 -12.47 21.82 2.63
CA LEU A 97 -11.18 21.79 3.33
C LEU A 97 -10.34 20.61 2.85
N PHE A 98 -10.94 19.43 2.76
CA PHE A 98 -10.21 18.21 2.41
C PHE A 98 -9.85 18.13 0.94
N GLU A 99 -10.73 18.54 0.02
CA GLU A 99 -10.37 18.70 -1.39
C GLU A 99 -9.18 19.65 -1.56
N ARG A 100 -9.16 20.75 -0.80
CA ARG A 100 -8.04 21.69 -0.78
C ARG A 100 -6.80 21.07 -0.17
N VAL A 101 -6.91 20.31 0.91
CA VAL A 101 -5.77 19.62 1.53
C VAL A 101 -5.16 18.60 0.58
N LEU A 102 -5.99 17.83 -0.12
CA LEU A 102 -5.54 16.83 -1.09
C LEU A 102 -4.92 17.44 -2.33
N LYS A 103 -5.40 18.59 -2.80
CA LYS A 103 -4.79 19.30 -3.94
C LYS A 103 -3.51 20.04 -3.53
N SER A 104 -3.57 20.82 -2.45
CA SER A 104 -2.47 21.72 -2.05
C SER A 104 -1.35 21.03 -1.29
N TYR A 105 -1.65 19.99 -0.48
CA TYR A 105 -0.65 19.34 0.38
C TYR A 105 -0.26 17.94 -0.08
N ARG A 106 -0.70 17.45 -1.25
CA ARG A 106 -0.37 16.09 -1.77
C ARG A 106 1.13 15.78 -1.70
N GLN A 107 1.94 16.68 -2.22
CA GLN A 107 3.39 16.52 -2.26
C GLN A 107 3.97 16.47 -0.84
N ARG A 108 3.48 17.33 0.07
CA ARG A 108 3.95 17.41 1.45
C ARG A 108 3.54 16.18 2.26
N LEU A 109 2.31 15.71 2.12
CA LEU A 109 1.83 14.44 2.70
C LEU A 109 2.70 13.26 2.23
N THR A 110 2.98 13.21 0.92
CA THR A 110 3.84 12.17 0.35
C THR A 110 5.27 12.27 0.88
N TYR A 111 5.85 13.47 0.92
CA TYR A 111 7.19 13.73 1.42
C TYR A 111 7.34 13.34 2.90
N LEU A 112 6.37 13.70 3.73
CA LEU A 112 6.32 13.39 5.15
C LEU A 112 5.84 11.96 5.46
N GLY A 113 5.47 11.18 4.43
CA GLY A 113 4.95 9.83 4.62
C GLY A 113 3.64 9.77 5.41
N VAL A 114 2.85 10.85 5.43
CA VAL A 114 1.55 10.87 6.11
C VAL A 114 0.56 10.06 5.27
N ALA A 115 0.18 8.91 5.80
CA ALA A 115 -0.73 7.98 5.15
C ALA A 115 -2.18 8.18 5.54
N GLU A 116 -2.42 8.73 6.74
CA GLU A 116 -3.75 8.99 7.27
C GLU A 116 -3.79 10.30 8.07
N VAL A 117 -4.87 11.05 7.86
CA VAL A 117 -5.20 12.27 8.59
C VAL A 117 -6.59 12.07 9.20
N GLU A 118 -6.67 12.19 10.52
CA GLU A 118 -7.91 12.01 11.29
C GLU A 118 -8.29 13.33 11.98
N LEU A 119 -9.50 13.80 11.74
CA LEU A 119 -10.11 14.95 12.42
C LEU A 119 -11.26 14.46 13.30
N SER A 120 -11.31 14.95 14.54
CA SER A 120 -12.41 14.69 15.49
C SER A 120 -12.94 16.02 16.01
N PHE A 121 -14.24 16.26 15.87
CA PHE A 121 -14.93 17.52 16.20
C PHE A 121 -16.40 17.24 16.53
N ASN A 122 -17.20 18.26 16.87
CA ASN A 122 -18.64 18.11 17.03
C ASN A 122 -19.38 18.67 15.81
N LEU A 123 -20.34 17.93 15.27
CA LEU A 123 -21.24 18.41 14.23
C LEU A 123 -22.49 19.00 14.88
N LYS A 124 -22.83 20.25 14.54
CA LYS A 124 -24.07 20.88 14.98
C LYS A 124 -25.24 20.39 14.14
N VAL A 125 -26.27 19.89 14.80
CA VAL A 125 -27.54 19.47 14.20
C VAL A 125 -28.69 20.25 14.85
N SER A 126 -29.88 20.25 14.24
CA SER A 126 -31.04 21.01 14.77
C SER A 126 -31.42 20.61 16.21
N SER A 127 -31.11 19.38 16.62
CA SER A 127 -31.40 18.80 17.93
C SER A 127 -30.19 18.73 18.89
N GLY A 128 -29.04 19.37 18.56
CA GLY A 128 -27.87 19.45 19.44
C GLY A 128 -26.54 19.30 18.72
N CYS A 129 -25.59 18.60 19.35
CA CYS A 129 -24.29 18.28 18.76
C CYS A 129 -24.01 16.77 18.76
N ILE A 130 -23.36 16.28 17.72
CA ILE A 130 -22.96 14.88 17.54
C ILE A 130 -21.44 14.83 17.36
N PRO A 131 -20.68 14.07 18.17
CA PRO A 131 -19.26 13.89 17.94
C PRO A 131 -19.03 13.17 16.61
N PHE A 132 -18.15 13.72 15.81
CA PHE A 132 -17.93 13.29 14.43
C PHE A 132 -16.44 13.08 14.20
N ARG A 133 -16.11 12.10 13.36
CA ARG A 133 -14.76 11.81 12.91
C ARG A 133 -14.69 11.72 11.41
N VAL A 134 -13.65 12.30 10.84
CA VAL A 134 -13.31 12.09 9.44
C VAL A 134 -11.88 11.62 9.33
N MET A 135 -11.72 10.50 8.62
CA MET A 135 -10.44 9.85 8.37
C MET A 135 -10.18 9.90 6.88
N ILE A 136 -9.03 10.47 6.49
CA ILE A 136 -8.59 10.50 5.11
C ILE A 136 -7.31 9.70 5.02
N SER A 137 -7.35 8.65 4.20
CA SER A 137 -6.22 7.78 4.00
C SER A 137 -5.83 7.73 2.52
N SER A 138 -4.53 7.59 2.26
CA SER A 138 -4.02 7.25 0.93
C SER A 138 -3.00 6.12 1.08
N PRO A 139 -3.45 4.87 1.28
CA PRO A 139 -2.54 3.75 1.51
C PRO A 139 -1.54 3.54 0.38
N SER A 140 -1.97 3.72 -0.88
CA SER A 140 -1.16 3.61 -2.11
C SER A 140 -0.42 4.91 -2.48
N GLY A 141 -0.86 6.07 -2.00
CA GLY A 141 -0.37 7.40 -2.41
C GLY A 141 -1.01 7.95 -3.71
N TYR A 142 -1.75 7.12 -4.45
CA TYR A 142 -2.36 7.49 -5.73
C TYR A 142 -3.85 7.76 -5.62
N HIS A 143 -4.53 6.96 -4.80
CA HIS A 143 -5.95 7.06 -4.49
C HIS A 143 -6.17 7.55 -3.06
N VAL A 144 -7.23 8.32 -2.85
CA VAL A 144 -7.59 8.84 -1.54
C VAL A 144 -8.95 8.30 -1.16
N VAL A 145 -9.04 7.77 0.06
CA VAL A 145 -10.30 7.32 0.66
C VAL A 145 -10.62 8.27 1.80
N MET A 146 -11.78 8.92 1.74
CA MET A 146 -12.34 9.67 2.84
C MET A 146 -13.43 8.83 3.50
N ARG A 147 -13.35 8.66 4.82
CA ARG A 147 -14.36 8.00 5.64
C ARG A 147 -14.93 8.98 6.64
N THR A 148 -16.25 9.07 6.68
CA THR A 148 -16.97 9.96 7.59
C THR A 148 -17.78 9.13 8.56
N CYS A 149 -17.58 9.36 9.86
CA CYS A 149 -18.21 8.60 10.93
C CYS A 149 -18.76 9.51 12.02
N TYR A 150 -19.84 9.08 12.67
CA TYR A 150 -20.28 9.64 13.95
C TYR A 150 -19.94 8.68 15.09
N GLU A 151 -19.70 9.25 16.27
CA GLU A 151 -19.47 8.47 17.49
C GLU A 151 -20.80 8.18 18.18
N LEU A 152 -21.03 6.93 18.55
CA LEU A 152 -22.22 6.47 19.24
C LEU A 152 -21.85 5.49 20.35
N ILE A 153 -22.40 5.63 21.55
CA ILE A 153 -22.15 4.65 22.62
C ILE A 153 -23.09 3.45 22.48
N GLU A 154 -22.50 2.28 22.27
CA GLU A 154 -23.18 1.00 22.23
C GLU A 154 -22.60 0.12 23.33
N ASN A 155 -23.44 -0.40 24.24
CA ASN A 155 -22.98 -1.26 25.33
C ASN A 155 -21.80 -0.68 26.14
N SER A 156 -21.83 0.64 26.41
CA SER A 156 -20.79 1.39 27.13
C SER A 156 -19.44 1.50 26.39
N VAL A 157 -19.40 1.20 25.09
CA VAL A 157 -18.24 1.39 24.22
C VAL A 157 -18.59 2.46 23.19
N ILE A 158 -17.68 3.40 22.95
CA ILE A 158 -17.84 4.36 21.85
C ILE A 158 -17.57 3.61 20.55
N CYS A 159 -18.55 3.57 19.66
CA CYS A 159 -18.47 2.98 18.32
C CYS A 159 -18.46 4.09 17.27
N LEU A 160 -17.72 3.86 16.18
CA LEU A 160 -17.73 4.67 14.98
C LEU A 160 -18.72 4.04 14.00
N ARG A 161 -19.78 4.78 13.68
CA ARG A 161 -20.74 4.40 12.63
C ARG A 161 -20.56 5.28 11.41
N ARG A 162 -20.70 4.68 10.23
CA ARG A 162 -20.60 5.38 8.95
C ARG A 162 -21.68 6.47 8.82
N ALA A 163 -21.32 7.61 8.22
CA ALA A 163 -22.23 8.72 7.95
C ALA A 163 -21.82 9.46 6.66
N GLU A 164 -21.74 8.71 5.56
CA GLU A 164 -21.41 9.27 4.24
C GLU A 164 -22.66 9.65 3.45
N SER A 165 -23.75 8.91 3.69
CA SER A 165 -25.06 9.07 3.10
C SER A 165 -26.17 9.02 4.16
N SER A 166 -27.35 9.51 3.80
CA SER A 166 -28.53 9.47 4.68
C SER A 166 -28.93 8.04 5.06
N GLU A 167 -28.64 7.08 4.19
CA GLU A 167 -28.95 5.66 4.34
C GLU A 167 -28.06 4.96 5.37
N ASP A 168 -26.86 5.50 5.64
CA ASP A 168 -25.96 4.97 6.68
C ASP A 168 -26.49 5.24 8.09
N VAL A 169 -27.38 6.24 8.24
CA VAL A 169 -27.94 6.61 9.54
C VAL A 169 -29.14 5.72 9.87
N VAL A 170 -28.82 4.56 10.43
CA VAL A 170 -29.81 3.57 10.87
C VAL A 170 -30.53 4.07 12.13
N LEU A 171 -31.85 4.22 12.02
CA LEU A 171 -32.74 4.63 13.13
C LEU A 171 -33.24 3.45 13.97
N THR A 172 -32.89 2.20 13.62
CA THR A 172 -33.31 1.00 14.35
C THR A 172 -32.37 0.70 15.53
N THR A 173 -32.99 0.52 16.69
CA THR A 173 -32.36 0.52 18.02
C THR A 173 -31.76 -0.85 18.37
N PRO A 174 -30.47 -0.97 18.71
CA PRO A 174 -30.01 -2.00 19.63
C PRO A 174 -30.50 -1.63 21.03
N SER A 175 -31.04 -2.58 21.77
CA SER A 175 -31.75 -2.42 23.05
C SER A 175 -30.94 -1.87 24.24
N LYS A 176 -29.74 -1.31 24.03
CA LYS A 176 -28.85 -0.78 25.08
C LYS A 176 -27.91 0.33 24.58
N LEU A 177 -28.43 1.55 24.40
CA LEU A 177 -27.64 2.76 24.21
C LEU A 177 -27.57 3.57 25.51
N ASN A 178 -26.36 3.95 25.92
CA ASN A 178 -26.11 4.85 27.06
C ASN A 178 -25.51 6.17 26.53
N GLU A 179 -25.76 7.26 27.25
CA GLU A 179 -25.51 8.64 26.84
C GLU A 179 -24.02 8.97 26.62
N SER A 180 -23.66 9.50 25.44
CA SER A 180 -22.57 10.49 25.31
C SER A 180 -22.89 11.50 24.22
N THR A 181 -23.66 12.51 24.57
CA THR A 181 -23.71 13.72 23.76
C THR A 181 -23.80 14.91 24.69
N ASN A 182 -22.84 15.83 24.58
CA ASN A 182 -22.82 17.09 25.29
C ASN A 182 -24.13 17.84 25.04
N ASP A 183 -25.00 17.89 26.05
CA ASP A 183 -26.20 18.71 26.07
C ASP A 183 -25.86 19.99 26.86
N PHE A 184 -25.98 21.18 26.26
CA PHE A 184 -26.52 22.34 26.96
C PHE A 184 -27.00 23.43 25.97
N TYR A 185 -28.31 23.69 26.03
CA TYR A 185 -28.88 25.02 25.86
C TYR A 185 -28.77 25.75 27.20
N SER A 186 -28.09 26.90 27.26
CA SER A 186 -28.27 27.86 28.34
C SER A 186 -28.43 29.25 27.74
N GLY A 187 -29.42 30.01 28.23
CA GLY A 187 -29.43 31.46 28.07
C GLY A 187 -30.64 32.10 27.40
N SER A 188 -31.85 31.87 27.91
CA SER A 188 -32.90 32.91 27.85
C SER A 188 -33.46 33.12 29.24
N LYS A 189 -33.13 34.29 29.80
CA LYS A 189 -33.70 34.82 31.05
C LYS A 189 -35.19 35.03 30.85
N ASP A 190 -36.02 34.25 31.53
CA ASP A 190 -37.37 34.67 31.85
C ASP A 190 -37.58 34.68 33.36
N LYS A 191 -37.97 35.86 33.85
CA LYS A 191 -38.41 36.12 35.22
C LYS A 191 -39.85 35.61 35.34
N GLY A 192 -40.12 34.73 36.30
CA GLY A 192 -41.49 34.34 36.66
C GLY A 192 -41.54 33.58 37.99
N ASN A 193 -42.24 34.14 38.97
CA ASN A 193 -42.48 33.64 40.32
C ASN A 193 -43.22 32.29 40.38
N GLY A 194 -43.00 31.50 41.46
CA GLY A 194 -44.02 30.55 41.95
C GLY A 194 -43.54 29.33 42.77
N SER A 195 -43.49 29.50 44.10
CA SER A 195 -43.74 28.56 45.24
C SER A 195 -43.16 27.12 45.33
N ASN A 196 -42.67 26.83 46.54
CA ASN A 196 -42.24 25.55 47.14
C ASN A 196 -43.28 24.41 47.16
N GLY A 197 -42.80 23.15 47.17
CA GLY A 197 -43.57 22.01 47.70
C GLY A 197 -43.14 20.59 47.28
N THR A 198 -42.08 20.06 47.91
CA THR A 198 -41.75 18.65 48.27
C THR A 198 -42.27 17.39 47.51
N ASN A 199 -41.31 16.47 47.33
CA ASN A 199 -41.31 15.00 47.48
C ASN A 199 -41.28 14.06 46.24
N ASN A 200 -40.15 13.33 46.19
CA ASN A 200 -39.95 11.90 45.89
C ASN A 200 -40.81 11.22 44.83
N ASN A 201 -40.22 10.97 43.66
CA ASN A 201 -40.06 9.65 43.02
C ASN A 201 -39.73 9.86 41.55
N HIS A 202 -38.66 9.22 41.06
CA HIS A 202 -38.54 8.57 39.74
C HIS A 202 -37.09 8.52 39.28
N ASN A 203 -36.41 7.43 39.63
CA ASN A 203 -35.16 7.00 38.99
C ASN A 203 -35.39 5.95 37.89
N SER A 204 -36.56 5.98 37.23
CA SER A 204 -36.96 5.00 36.20
C SER A 204 -37.33 5.61 34.83
N ASN A 205 -37.27 6.93 34.67
CA ASN A 205 -37.69 7.64 33.43
C ASN A 205 -36.54 8.30 32.63
N LEU A 206 -35.27 8.07 32.97
CA LEU A 206 -34.14 8.62 32.18
C LEU A 206 -33.95 7.88 30.85
N ALA A 207 -34.03 6.55 30.84
CA ALA A 207 -33.73 5.74 29.66
C ALA A 207 -34.60 6.09 28.42
N PRO A 208 -35.93 6.31 28.54
CA PRO A 208 -36.76 6.69 27.38
C PRO A 208 -36.41 8.08 26.82
N ARG A 209 -36.08 9.05 27.70
CA ARG A 209 -35.78 10.43 27.29
C ARG A 209 -34.42 10.53 26.59
N THR A 210 -33.40 9.84 27.08
CA THR A 210 -32.07 9.78 26.44
C THR A 210 -32.15 9.11 25.06
N LEU A 211 -32.97 8.07 24.94
CA LEU A 211 -33.19 7.36 23.68
C LEU A 211 -33.92 8.26 22.67
N LEU A 212 -34.96 8.98 23.10
CA LEU A 212 -35.69 9.93 22.24
C LEU A 212 -34.77 11.06 21.73
N ARG A 213 -33.93 11.64 22.60
CA ARG A 213 -32.96 12.68 22.21
C ARG A 213 -31.93 12.17 21.20
N THR A 214 -31.41 10.95 21.42
CA THR A 214 -30.46 10.33 20.51
C THR A 214 -31.09 10.11 19.14
N LEU A 215 -32.32 9.59 19.09
CA LEU A 215 -33.07 9.43 17.84
C LEU A 215 -33.30 10.77 17.13
N SER A 216 -33.70 11.83 17.84
CA SER A 216 -33.86 13.16 17.23
C SER A 216 -32.54 13.74 16.69
N LYS A 217 -31.39 13.43 17.31
CA LYS A 217 -30.06 13.78 16.78
C LYS A 217 -29.73 13.00 15.52
N LEU A 218 -29.98 11.70 15.51
CA LEU A 218 -29.74 10.85 14.33
C LEU A 218 -30.67 11.22 13.16
N GLU A 219 -31.93 11.52 13.42
CA GLU A 219 -32.86 11.98 12.38
C GLU A 219 -32.44 13.32 11.79
N ALA A 220 -31.98 14.26 12.63
CA ALA A 220 -31.41 15.52 12.16
C ALA A 220 -30.13 15.32 11.33
N LEU A 221 -29.25 14.39 11.73
CA LEU A 221 -28.07 14.02 10.96
C LEU A 221 -28.44 13.42 9.61
N ARG A 222 -29.42 12.51 9.58
CA ARG A 222 -29.91 11.86 8.35
C ARG A 222 -30.38 12.89 7.33
N ASN A 223 -31.05 13.95 7.78
CA ASN A 223 -31.53 15.03 6.92
C ASN A 223 -30.41 15.96 6.41
N LEU A 224 -29.27 16.00 7.08
CA LEU A 224 -28.10 16.80 6.65
C LEU A 224 -27.22 16.06 5.63
N LEU A 225 -27.28 14.72 5.59
CA LEU A 225 -26.48 13.91 4.68
C LEU A 225 -27.16 13.76 3.32
N PRO A 226 -26.39 13.73 2.22
CA PRO A 226 -26.94 13.45 0.90
C PRO A 226 -27.47 12.00 0.83
N SER A 227 -28.53 11.78 0.07
CA SER A 227 -28.94 10.42 -0.28
C SER A 227 -27.93 9.79 -1.23
N ARG A 228 -27.67 8.49 -1.07
CA ARG A 228 -26.73 7.73 -1.90
C ARG A 228 -27.03 7.83 -3.40
N ASP A 229 -28.32 7.91 -3.77
CA ASP A 229 -28.76 8.05 -5.16
C ASP A 229 -28.41 9.41 -5.78
N LYS A 230 -28.09 10.42 -4.96
CA LYS A 230 -27.70 11.77 -5.40
C LYS A 230 -26.19 12.00 -5.36
N MET A 231 -25.40 11.06 -4.82
CA MET A 231 -23.94 11.16 -4.79
C MET A 231 -23.33 10.80 -6.15
N GLU A 232 -23.46 11.71 -7.11
CA GLU A 232 -22.79 11.65 -8.42
C GLU A 232 -21.43 12.35 -8.36
N THR A 233 -20.46 11.81 -7.60
CA THR A 233 -19.06 12.29 -7.68
C THR A 233 -18.16 11.18 -8.20
N PRO A 234 -17.51 11.34 -9.37
CA PRO A 234 -16.50 10.40 -9.83
C PRO A 234 -15.26 10.51 -8.94
N GLY A 235 -14.78 9.40 -8.39
CA GLY A 235 -13.42 9.31 -7.84
C GLY A 235 -13.26 9.11 -6.34
N CYS A 236 -14.33 8.83 -5.58
CA CYS A 236 -14.22 8.31 -4.22
C CYS A 236 -15.05 7.03 -4.12
N GLU A 237 -14.45 5.90 -4.50
CA GLU A 237 -15.10 4.60 -4.30
C GLU A 237 -15.22 4.31 -2.80
N THR A 238 -16.47 4.20 -2.36
CA THR A 238 -16.82 3.64 -1.07
C THR A 238 -16.51 2.15 -1.13
N SER A 239 -15.49 1.68 -0.41
CA SER A 239 -15.17 0.25 -0.39
C SER A 239 -16.32 -0.51 0.28
N ASP A 240 -16.93 -1.44 -0.46
CA ASP A 240 -18.12 -2.22 -0.06
C ASP A 240 -17.90 -3.26 1.06
N GLU A 241 -16.72 -3.32 1.68
CA GLU A 241 -16.37 -4.33 2.70
C GLU A 241 -16.18 -3.76 4.13
N ILE A 242 -16.76 -2.60 4.45
CA ILE A 242 -16.53 -1.97 5.77
C ILE A 242 -17.66 -2.33 6.74
N GLU A 243 -17.29 -2.89 7.90
CA GLU A 243 -18.16 -3.08 9.07
C GLU A 243 -18.93 -1.80 9.41
N GLU A 244 -20.26 -1.91 9.48
CA GLU A 244 -21.21 -0.81 9.67
C GLU A 244 -21.01 -0.05 11.00
N SER A 245 -20.44 -0.73 12.00
CA SER A 245 -20.09 -0.20 13.32
C SER A 245 -18.74 -0.78 13.76
N LEU A 246 -17.80 0.08 14.14
CA LEU A 246 -16.47 -0.29 14.61
C LEU A 246 -16.22 0.29 16.01
N PRO A 247 -15.86 -0.50 17.04
CA PRO A 247 -15.52 0.05 18.35
C PRO A 247 -14.29 0.94 18.26
N LEU A 248 -14.38 2.15 18.81
CA LEU A 248 -13.25 3.08 18.88
C LEU A 248 -12.18 2.52 19.81
N GLY A 249 -11.05 2.12 19.23
CA GLY A 249 -9.97 1.41 19.91
C GLY A 249 -8.57 1.85 19.49
N PRO A 250 -7.52 1.09 19.87
CA PRO A 250 -6.16 1.37 19.46
C PRO A 250 -6.02 1.26 17.92
N TYR A 251 -5.13 2.08 17.34
CA TYR A 251 -4.84 2.00 15.91
C TYR A 251 -4.37 0.60 15.50
N PRO A 252 -4.86 0.06 14.38
CA PRO A 252 -4.53 -1.30 13.95
C PRO A 252 -3.06 -1.43 13.56
N MET A 253 -2.54 -2.65 13.72
CA MET A 253 -1.20 -3.00 13.23
C MET A 253 -1.13 -2.85 11.71
N VAL A 254 0.08 -2.63 11.17
CA VAL A 254 0.28 -2.58 9.72
C VAL A 254 -0.07 -3.95 9.14
N SER A 255 -1.01 -3.99 8.19
CA SER A 255 -1.37 -5.24 7.51
C SER A 255 -0.23 -5.77 6.66
N SER A 256 -0.21 -7.07 6.37
CA SER A 256 0.82 -7.69 5.52
C SER A 256 0.90 -7.03 4.14
N LYS A 257 -0.25 -6.69 3.54
CA LYS A 257 -0.33 -5.96 2.26
C LYS A 257 0.31 -4.58 2.35
N GLN A 258 0.01 -3.83 3.42
CA GLN A 258 0.62 -2.52 3.61
C GLN A 258 2.12 -2.63 3.90
N LEU A 259 2.58 -3.65 4.61
CA LEU A 259 4.01 -3.88 4.83
C LEU A 259 4.75 -4.12 3.50
N ARG A 260 4.19 -4.95 2.61
CA ARG A 260 4.75 -5.14 1.25
C ARG A 260 4.77 -3.84 0.46
N ARG A 261 3.74 -3.01 0.59
CA ARG A 261 3.70 -1.69 -0.03
C ARG A 261 4.80 -0.75 0.50
N LEU A 262 5.06 -0.78 1.80
CA LEU A 262 6.16 -0.02 2.41
C LEU A 262 7.53 -0.54 1.99
N GLN A 263 7.68 -1.86 1.81
CA GLN A 263 8.90 -2.45 1.24
C GLN A 263 9.17 -1.92 -0.17
N ALA A 264 8.17 -1.96 -1.07
CA ALA A 264 8.29 -1.41 -2.42
C ALA A 264 8.64 0.09 -2.40
N ARG A 265 7.96 0.88 -1.56
CA ARG A 265 8.22 2.32 -1.41
C ARG A 265 9.62 2.62 -0.87
N SER A 266 10.12 1.82 0.06
CA SER A 266 11.50 1.97 0.58
C SER A 266 12.56 1.72 -0.50
N LEU A 267 12.20 0.96 -1.54
CA LEU A 267 13.00 0.71 -2.74
C LEU A 267 12.66 1.68 -3.89
N LYS A 268 11.97 2.79 -3.58
CA LYS A 268 11.58 3.86 -4.53
C LYS A 268 10.74 3.38 -5.71
N THR A 269 9.94 2.32 -5.54
CA THR A 269 9.02 1.83 -6.59
C THR A 269 7.60 1.69 -6.05
N VAL A 270 6.68 1.41 -6.96
CA VAL A 270 5.26 1.15 -6.69
C VAL A 270 5.08 -0.30 -6.26
N TYR A 271 4.19 -0.54 -5.30
CA TYR A 271 3.79 -1.91 -4.97
C TYR A 271 3.07 -2.53 -6.15
N VAL A 272 3.40 -3.77 -6.47
CA VAL A 272 3.00 -4.42 -7.73
C VAL A 272 1.48 -4.38 -7.97
N HIS A 273 0.66 -4.62 -6.92
CA HIS A 273 -0.80 -4.60 -7.05
C HIS A 273 -1.43 -3.21 -7.09
N ASP A 274 -0.64 -2.13 -6.97
CA ASP A 274 -1.13 -0.75 -7.12
C ASP A 274 -1.00 -0.23 -8.56
N TRP A 275 -0.36 -0.96 -9.48
CA TRP A 275 -0.21 -0.54 -10.87
C TRP A 275 -1.53 -0.29 -11.59
N PRO A 276 -2.56 -1.18 -11.50
CA PRO A 276 -3.87 -0.89 -12.07
C PRO A 276 -4.49 0.40 -11.56
N LEU A 277 -4.39 0.64 -10.24
CA LEU A 277 -4.94 1.82 -9.58
C LEU A 277 -4.20 3.11 -9.99
N LEU A 278 -2.87 3.04 -10.14
CA LEU A 278 -2.09 4.15 -10.67
C LEU A 278 -2.48 4.46 -12.12
N LEU A 279 -2.64 3.43 -12.95
CA LEU A 279 -3.06 3.61 -14.34
C LEU A 279 -4.47 4.19 -14.44
N GLU A 280 -5.39 3.75 -13.58
CA GLU A 280 -6.72 4.34 -13.44
C GLU A 280 -6.66 5.84 -13.17
N THR A 281 -5.88 6.22 -12.15
CA THR A 281 -5.75 7.61 -11.71
C THR A 281 -5.25 8.49 -12.85
N VAL A 282 -4.24 8.01 -13.60
CA VAL A 282 -3.69 8.74 -14.76
C VAL A 282 -4.71 8.83 -15.89
N LEU A 283 -5.43 7.74 -16.18
CA LEU A 283 -6.42 7.70 -17.25
C LEU A 283 -7.63 8.60 -16.97
N ARG A 284 -8.12 8.63 -15.73
CA ARG A 284 -9.17 9.57 -15.29
C ARG A 284 -8.73 11.02 -15.48
N ASN A 285 -7.51 11.36 -15.07
CA ASN A 285 -6.96 12.71 -15.30
C ASN A 285 -6.86 13.06 -16.79
N GLN A 286 -6.58 12.09 -17.67
CA GLN A 286 -6.58 12.32 -19.12
C GLN A 286 -8.00 12.58 -19.64
N TRP A 287 -8.98 11.84 -19.16
CA TRP A 287 -10.39 12.07 -19.46
C TRP A 287 -10.87 13.45 -19.01
N GLU A 288 -10.56 13.86 -17.78
CA GLU A 288 -10.91 15.19 -17.26
C GLU A 288 -10.33 16.31 -18.12
N LYS A 289 -9.05 16.17 -18.52
CA LYS A 289 -8.39 17.12 -19.43
C LYS A 289 -9.03 17.12 -20.82
N HIS A 290 -9.39 15.94 -21.34
CA HIS A 290 -10.04 15.81 -22.63
C HIS A 290 -11.43 16.48 -22.63
N ALA A 291 -12.26 16.18 -21.63
CA ALA A 291 -13.58 16.75 -21.49
C ALA A 291 -13.52 18.28 -21.34
N SER A 292 -12.68 18.76 -20.43
CA SER A 292 -12.49 20.20 -20.20
C SER A 292 -11.94 20.92 -21.44
N GLY A 293 -10.96 20.33 -22.11
CA GLY A 293 -10.33 20.91 -23.31
C GLY A 293 -11.25 20.97 -24.53
N ARG A 294 -12.33 20.19 -24.55
CA ARG A 294 -13.35 20.18 -25.61
C ARG A 294 -14.69 20.79 -25.20
N GLY A 295 -14.80 21.32 -23.97
CA GLY A 295 -16.07 21.84 -23.45
C GLY A 295 -17.16 20.78 -23.29
N LEU A 296 -16.77 19.50 -23.15
CA LEU A 296 -17.70 18.40 -22.94
C LEU A 296 -18.11 18.30 -21.48
N SER A 297 -19.32 17.79 -21.25
CA SER A 297 -19.78 17.47 -19.90
C SER A 297 -18.93 16.36 -19.28
N TRP A 298 -18.68 16.43 -17.98
CA TRP A 298 -17.96 15.39 -17.23
C TRP A 298 -18.70 14.04 -17.24
N LYS A 299 -19.98 14.04 -17.62
CA LYS A 299 -20.78 12.83 -17.85
C LYS A 299 -20.25 11.96 -18.99
N CYS A 300 -19.46 12.52 -19.91
CA CYS A 300 -18.83 11.74 -20.99
C CYS A 300 -17.71 10.82 -20.47
N ILE A 301 -17.23 11.03 -19.24
CA ILE A 301 -16.16 10.20 -18.66
C ILE A 301 -16.78 8.86 -18.24
N PRO A 302 -16.30 7.72 -18.78
CA PRO A 302 -16.80 6.41 -18.39
C PRO A 302 -16.66 6.17 -16.88
N LYS A 303 -17.68 5.55 -16.28
CA LYS A 303 -17.63 5.16 -14.86
C LYS A 303 -16.43 4.24 -14.57
N GLU A 304 -16.25 3.22 -15.42
CA GLU A 304 -15.12 2.29 -15.41
C GLU A 304 -14.18 2.64 -16.58
N VAL A 305 -13.14 3.44 -16.33
CA VAL A 305 -12.14 3.77 -17.37
C VAL A 305 -11.12 2.64 -17.58
N ILE A 306 -10.99 1.73 -16.61
CA ILE A 306 -10.06 0.61 -16.63
C ILE A 306 -10.65 -0.60 -15.91
N ARG A 307 -10.36 -1.77 -16.44
CA ARG A 307 -10.61 -3.06 -15.82
C ARG A 307 -9.36 -3.92 -15.91
N ALA A 308 -8.77 -4.27 -14.78
CA ALA A 308 -7.58 -5.11 -14.73
C ALA A 308 -7.91 -6.47 -14.11
N LYS A 309 -7.91 -7.52 -14.92
CA LYS A 309 -8.10 -8.90 -14.44
C LYS A 309 -6.74 -9.55 -14.22
N GLU A 310 -6.44 -9.91 -12.98
CA GLU A 310 -5.23 -10.67 -12.65
C GLU A 310 -5.32 -12.08 -13.23
N LEU A 311 -4.21 -12.57 -13.75
CA LEU A 311 -4.10 -13.87 -14.39
C LEU A 311 -3.07 -14.74 -13.67
N PHE A 312 -3.36 -16.04 -13.61
CA PHE A 312 -2.55 -17.03 -12.90
C PHE A 312 -2.10 -18.12 -13.86
N LEU A 313 -0.91 -18.69 -13.64
CA LEU A 313 -0.47 -19.86 -14.40
C LEU A 313 -1.41 -21.03 -14.15
N ASP A 314 -1.89 -21.65 -15.23
CA ASP A 314 -2.75 -22.82 -15.16
C ASP A 314 -1.95 -24.02 -14.66
N ALA A 315 -2.40 -24.62 -13.55
CA ALA A 315 -1.74 -25.76 -12.94
C ALA A 315 -1.86 -27.05 -13.79
N SER A 316 -2.80 -27.09 -14.74
CA SER A 316 -3.03 -28.27 -15.58
C SER A 316 -1.97 -28.43 -16.69
N ASP A 317 -1.45 -27.32 -17.23
CA ASP A 317 -0.47 -27.34 -18.32
C ASP A 317 0.84 -26.61 -18.01
N GLY A 318 0.88 -25.75 -16.98
CA GLY A 318 2.04 -24.94 -16.60
C GLY A 318 2.48 -23.94 -17.67
N LYS A 319 1.62 -23.61 -18.64
CA LYS A 319 1.96 -22.83 -19.84
C LYS A 319 0.94 -21.76 -20.18
N THR A 320 -0.32 -21.94 -19.82
CA THR A 320 -1.38 -20.97 -20.11
C THR A 320 -1.76 -20.17 -18.87
N LEU A 321 -2.51 -19.10 -19.08
CA LEU A 321 -2.97 -18.20 -18.03
C LEU A 321 -4.50 -18.29 -17.88
N CYS A 322 -4.97 -18.37 -16.64
CA CYS A 322 -6.38 -18.43 -16.27
C CYS A 322 -6.79 -17.27 -15.34
N GLU A 323 -8.07 -16.87 -15.37
CA GLU A 323 -8.59 -15.75 -14.56
C GLU A 323 -8.84 -16.12 -13.10
N LYS A 324 -9.04 -17.41 -12.80
CA LYS A 324 -9.29 -17.91 -11.45
C LYS A 324 -8.02 -18.47 -10.86
N LYS A 325 -7.65 -18.03 -9.66
CA LYS A 325 -6.50 -18.57 -8.94
C LYS A 325 -6.69 -20.09 -8.72
N PRO A 326 -5.84 -20.94 -9.31
CA PRO A 326 -6.03 -22.39 -9.23
C PRO A 326 -5.72 -22.93 -7.83
N LEU A 327 -6.34 -24.07 -7.49
CA LEU A 327 -5.92 -24.86 -6.33
C LEU A 327 -4.48 -25.32 -6.55
N GLY A 328 -3.62 -25.10 -5.55
CA GLY A 328 -2.19 -25.40 -5.68
C GLY A 328 -1.36 -24.35 -6.42
N HIS A 329 -1.89 -23.13 -6.64
CA HIS A 329 -1.13 -22.02 -7.20
C HIS A 329 0.22 -21.83 -6.49
N ILE A 330 1.30 -21.97 -7.25
CA ILE A 330 2.68 -21.74 -6.78
C ILE A 330 2.89 -20.23 -6.65
N PRO A 331 3.15 -19.69 -5.44
CA PRO A 331 3.45 -18.28 -5.27
C PRO A 331 4.73 -17.91 -6.02
N CYS A 332 4.68 -16.84 -6.81
CA CYS A 332 5.83 -16.30 -7.52
C CYS A 332 5.84 -14.77 -7.50
N GLY A 333 7.01 -14.19 -7.76
CA GLY A 333 7.25 -12.75 -7.83
C GLY A 333 6.97 -12.12 -9.20
N MET A 334 6.07 -12.70 -10.00
CA MET A 334 5.68 -12.19 -11.32
C MET A 334 4.16 -12.14 -11.42
N ILE A 335 3.58 -10.95 -11.59
CA ILE A 335 2.14 -10.74 -11.65
C ILE A 335 1.73 -10.31 -13.04
N VAL A 336 0.61 -10.84 -13.53
CA VAL A 336 0.10 -10.60 -14.89
C VAL A 336 -1.33 -10.11 -14.81
N TRP A 337 -1.65 -9.08 -15.59
CA TRP A 337 -3.02 -8.65 -15.82
C TRP A 337 -3.34 -8.58 -17.30
N LEU A 338 -4.56 -8.95 -17.63
CA LEU A 338 -5.21 -8.49 -18.84
C LEU A 338 -5.95 -7.20 -18.52
N VAL A 339 -5.42 -6.08 -18.98
CA VAL A 339 -5.96 -4.76 -18.70
C VAL A 339 -6.77 -4.29 -19.90
N THR A 340 -8.03 -3.93 -19.65
CA THR A 340 -8.88 -3.20 -20.59
C THR A 340 -8.93 -1.74 -20.16
N ILE A 341 -8.61 -0.83 -21.05
CA ILE A 341 -8.68 0.62 -20.82
C ILE A 341 -9.64 1.25 -21.83
N VAL A 342 -10.21 2.39 -21.45
CA VAL A 342 -11.04 3.22 -22.31
C VAL A 342 -10.33 4.57 -22.46
N PRO A 343 -9.48 4.79 -23.48
CA PRO A 343 -8.74 6.04 -23.61
C PRO A 343 -9.61 7.14 -24.24
N PRO A 344 -9.49 8.41 -23.78
CA PRO A 344 -10.26 9.52 -24.35
C PRO A 344 -9.93 9.79 -25.82
N THR A 345 -8.77 9.34 -26.32
CA THR A 345 -8.40 9.46 -27.74
C THR A 345 -9.31 8.67 -28.68
N TYR A 346 -10.05 7.69 -28.15
CA TYR A 346 -11.03 6.88 -28.91
C TYR A 346 -12.47 7.26 -28.57
N TYR A 347 -12.70 8.44 -27.97
CA TYR A 347 -14.02 8.97 -27.71
C TYR A 347 -14.57 9.68 -28.96
N ASP A 348 -15.78 9.33 -29.33
CA ASP A 348 -16.56 9.97 -30.38
C ASP A 348 -17.69 10.76 -29.73
N SER A 349 -17.65 12.10 -29.91
CA SER A 349 -18.62 13.02 -29.32
C SER A 349 -19.99 12.99 -29.98
N ASP A 350 -20.07 12.56 -31.24
CA ASP A 350 -21.32 12.55 -32.00
C ASP A 350 -22.17 11.35 -31.61
N THR A 351 -21.51 10.23 -31.27
CA THR A 351 -22.16 9.00 -30.83
C THR A 351 -22.18 8.79 -29.31
N ASP A 352 -21.46 9.62 -28.55
CA ASP A 352 -21.21 9.44 -27.10
C ASP A 352 -20.68 8.04 -26.77
N THR A 353 -19.79 7.52 -27.63
CA THR A 353 -19.17 6.21 -27.46
C THR A 353 -17.67 6.30 -27.28
N ALA A 354 -17.12 5.45 -26.41
CA ALA A 354 -15.69 5.41 -26.11
C ALA A 354 -15.11 4.04 -26.48
N GLY A 355 -14.12 4.05 -27.38
CA GLY A 355 -13.44 2.83 -27.82
C GLY A 355 -12.57 2.19 -26.72
N ILE A 356 -12.60 0.86 -26.65
CA ILE A 356 -11.80 0.08 -25.69
C ILE A 356 -10.46 -0.37 -26.29
N ARG A 357 -9.42 -0.46 -25.47
CA ARG A 357 -8.12 -1.06 -25.83
C ARG A 357 -7.71 -2.06 -24.77
N ARG A 358 -7.00 -3.10 -25.18
CA ARG A 358 -6.49 -4.15 -24.28
C ARG A 358 -4.98 -4.23 -24.34
N ILE A 359 -4.36 -4.50 -23.20
CA ILE A 359 -2.93 -4.77 -23.06
C ILE A 359 -2.72 -5.96 -22.12
N VAL A 360 -1.63 -6.69 -22.32
CA VAL A 360 -1.10 -7.61 -21.30
C VAL A 360 -0.04 -6.85 -20.51
N MET A 361 -0.27 -6.70 -19.22
CA MET A 361 0.64 -6.01 -18.31
C MET A 361 1.29 -7.04 -17.39
N VAL A 362 2.62 -7.06 -17.35
CA VAL A 362 3.43 -8.00 -16.56
C VAL A 362 4.33 -7.21 -15.64
N ALA A 363 4.41 -7.55 -14.36
CA ALA A 363 5.19 -6.82 -13.38
C ALA A 363 5.91 -7.73 -12.38
N ASN A 364 7.16 -7.39 -12.06
CA ASN A 364 7.87 -8.03 -10.94
C ASN A 364 7.30 -7.55 -9.59
N ASP A 365 7.10 -8.48 -8.64
CA ASP A 365 6.88 -8.14 -7.23
C ASP A 365 8.23 -8.00 -6.51
N ILE A 366 8.73 -6.77 -6.40
CA ILE A 366 9.99 -6.50 -5.67
C ILE A 366 9.92 -6.91 -4.19
N ALA A 367 8.72 -6.95 -3.59
CA ALA A 367 8.53 -7.36 -2.20
C ALA A 367 8.59 -8.89 -2.04
N PHE A 368 8.47 -9.65 -3.14
CA PHE A 368 8.66 -11.10 -3.17
C PHE A 368 10.09 -11.43 -3.61
N GLN A 369 10.91 -11.92 -2.69
CA GLN A 369 12.29 -12.36 -2.98
C GLN A 369 13.10 -11.37 -3.85
N SER A 370 13.00 -10.07 -3.53
CA SER A 370 13.64 -8.96 -4.27
C SER A 370 13.25 -8.83 -5.75
N GLY A 371 12.11 -9.38 -6.16
CA GLY A 371 11.66 -9.43 -7.55
C GLY A 371 12.59 -10.27 -8.43
N SER A 372 13.28 -11.26 -7.86
CA SER A 372 14.21 -12.11 -8.60
C SER A 372 13.48 -13.07 -9.55
N PHE A 373 14.11 -13.37 -10.68
CA PHE A 373 13.64 -14.33 -11.67
C PHE A 373 14.10 -15.74 -11.30
N ALA A 374 13.16 -16.63 -10.99
CA ALA A 374 13.37 -18.05 -11.00
C ALA A 374 12.36 -18.74 -11.91
N VAL A 375 12.45 -20.07 -12.01
CA VAL A 375 11.61 -20.88 -12.90
C VAL A 375 10.12 -20.51 -12.84
N PRO A 376 9.45 -20.36 -11.67
CA PRO A 376 8.04 -19.98 -11.64
C PRO A 376 7.76 -18.60 -12.24
N GLU A 377 8.61 -17.61 -11.98
CA GLU A 377 8.49 -16.27 -12.56
C GLU A 377 8.73 -16.27 -14.07
N ASP A 378 9.69 -17.08 -14.53
CA ASP A 378 10.03 -17.23 -15.94
C ASP A 378 8.88 -17.88 -16.73
N ASP A 379 8.24 -18.90 -16.15
CA ASP A 379 7.08 -19.58 -16.74
C ASP A 379 5.87 -18.63 -16.86
N VAL A 380 5.58 -17.85 -15.82
CA VAL A 380 4.52 -16.83 -15.86
C VAL A 380 4.80 -15.76 -16.92
N PHE A 381 6.04 -15.28 -17.01
CA PHE A 381 6.42 -14.29 -18.03
C PHE A 381 6.28 -14.86 -19.45
N SER A 382 6.66 -16.13 -19.65
CA SER A 382 6.51 -16.84 -20.92
C SER A 382 5.04 -16.97 -21.32
N ALA A 383 4.19 -17.41 -20.39
CA ALA A 383 2.75 -17.56 -20.60
C ALA A 383 2.08 -16.21 -20.95
N ALA A 384 2.47 -15.13 -20.28
CA ALA A 384 1.99 -13.78 -20.58
C ALA A 384 2.41 -13.30 -21.98
N SER A 385 3.64 -13.62 -22.39
CA SER A 385 4.17 -13.26 -23.70
C SER A 385 3.40 -13.97 -24.81
N GLU A 386 3.15 -15.27 -24.64
CA GLU A 386 2.33 -16.05 -25.57
C GLU A 386 0.89 -15.54 -25.64
N LEU A 387 0.29 -15.19 -24.49
CA LEU A 387 -1.04 -14.59 -24.45
C LEU A 387 -1.10 -13.28 -25.25
N ALA A 388 -0.13 -12.38 -25.08
CA ALA A 388 -0.12 -11.09 -25.77
C ALA A 388 -0.04 -11.26 -27.29
N ARG A 389 0.82 -12.16 -27.78
CA ARG A 389 0.94 -12.47 -29.22
C ARG A 389 -0.32 -13.13 -29.77
N ARG A 390 -0.88 -14.10 -29.03
CA ARG A 390 -2.13 -14.77 -29.42
C ARG A 390 -3.29 -13.79 -29.55
N LEU A 391 -3.42 -12.85 -28.61
CA LEU A 391 -4.46 -11.82 -28.62
C LEU A 391 -4.14 -10.62 -29.53
N ARG A 392 -2.93 -10.55 -30.08
CA ARG A 392 -2.42 -9.40 -30.86
C ARG A 392 -2.56 -8.06 -30.12
N VAL A 393 -2.28 -8.07 -28.82
CA VAL A 393 -2.33 -6.88 -27.95
C VAL A 393 -0.93 -6.45 -27.50
N PRO A 394 -0.72 -5.17 -27.17
CA PRO A 394 0.55 -4.71 -26.63
C PRO A 394 0.97 -5.45 -25.36
N PHE A 395 2.28 -5.70 -25.25
CA PHE A 395 2.93 -6.28 -24.07
C PHE A 395 3.63 -5.17 -23.28
N VAL A 396 3.16 -4.93 -22.05
CA VAL A 396 3.67 -3.90 -21.15
C VAL A 396 4.42 -4.56 -20.00
N TYR A 397 5.72 -4.30 -19.87
CA TYR A 397 6.55 -4.85 -18.82
C TYR A 397 6.94 -3.80 -17.77
N ILE A 398 6.49 -3.98 -16.53
CA ILE A 398 6.87 -3.14 -15.40
C ILE A 398 8.05 -3.79 -14.67
N SER A 399 9.22 -3.16 -14.80
CA SER A 399 10.50 -3.71 -14.40
C SER A 399 10.98 -3.14 -13.06
N ALA A 400 10.96 -3.98 -12.03
CA ALA A 400 11.64 -3.73 -10.75
C ALA A 400 12.10 -5.08 -10.15
N ASN A 401 13.36 -5.44 -10.34
CA ASN A 401 13.88 -6.79 -10.07
C ASN A 401 15.34 -6.78 -9.58
N SER A 402 15.85 -7.95 -9.21
CA SER A 402 17.27 -8.16 -8.90
C SER A 402 17.97 -9.14 -9.84
N GLY A 403 17.42 -9.36 -11.05
CA GLY A 403 17.91 -10.35 -12.00
C GLY A 403 17.58 -11.79 -11.60
N ALA A 404 18.34 -12.75 -12.13
CA ALA A 404 18.17 -14.17 -11.83
C ALA A 404 18.35 -14.43 -10.32
N ARG A 405 17.49 -15.29 -9.77
CA ARG A 405 17.57 -15.71 -8.36
C ARG A 405 18.87 -16.48 -8.16
N LEU A 406 19.54 -16.13 -7.08
CA LEU A 406 20.78 -16.76 -6.63
C LEU A 406 20.53 -17.29 -5.23
N GLY A 407 21.01 -18.49 -4.94
CA GLY A 407 20.91 -19.08 -3.62
C GLY A 407 21.99 -20.11 -3.37
N LEU A 408 22.12 -20.50 -2.10
CA LEU A 408 22.86 -21.66 -1.66
C LEU A 408 21.90 -22.54 -0.85
N SER A 409 22.05 -23.86 -0.93
CA SER A 409 21.16 -24.76 -0.20
C SER A 409 21.31 -24.57 1.31
N VAL A 410 20.22 -24.15 1.95
CA VAL A 410 20.22 -23.81 3.38
C VAL A 410 20.39 -25.07 4.23
N GLU A 411 19.76 -26.16 3.80
CA GLU A 411 19.80 -27.43 4.52
C GLU A 411 21.18 -28.09 4.48
N VAL A 412 21.89 -27.99 3.35
CA VAL A 412 23.29 -28.44 3.26
C VAL A 412 24.18 -27.56 4.14
N LYS A 413 23.99 -26.23 4.11
CA LYS A 413 24.78 -25.28 4.92
C LYS A 413 24.72 -25.58 6.42
N LYS A 414 23.60 -26.10 6.91
CA LYS A 414 23.42 -26.47 8.33
C LYS A 414 24.15 -27.76 8.74
N ARG A 415 24.53 -28.62 7.78
CA ARG A 415 24.95 -30.01 8.04
C ARG A 415 26.35 -30.37 7.54
N PHE A 416 26.88 -29.68 6.53
CA PHE A 416 28.21 -30.02 6.03
C PHE A 416 29.29 -29.80 7.10
N ARG A 417 30.28 -30.68 7.08
CA ARG A 417 31.49 -30.61 7.89
C ARG A 417 32.71 -30.37 7.01
N VAL A 418 33.77 -29.90 7.64
CA VAL A 418 35.02 -29.53 6.98
C VAL A 418 36.10 -30.54 7.38
N ALA A 419 36.65 -31.26 6.41
CA ALA A 419 37.86 -32.05 6.62
C ALA A 419 39.07 -31.16 6.40
N LEU A 420 39.96 -31.12 7.39
CA LEU A 420 41.21 -30.36 7.34
C LEU A 420 42.40 -31.30 7.15
N SER A 421 43.47 -30.79 6.54
CA SER A 421 44.79 -31.42 6.55
C SER A 421 45.45 -31.28 7.92
N GLU A 422 46.58 -31.96 8.12
CA GLU A 422 47.46 -31.76 9.28
C GLU A 422 47.98 -30.31 9.39
N THR A 423 48.04 -29.58 8.26
CA THR A 423 48.39 -28.16 8.18
C THR A 423 47.21 -27.21 8.37
N ASN A 424 46.03 -27.71 8.80
CA ASN A 424 44.78 -26.95 8.91
C ASN A 424 44.27 -26.31 7.60
N GLU A 425 44.64 -26.88 6.45
CA GLU A 425 44.11 -26.48 5.14
C GLU A 425 42.85 -27.29 4.79
N LEU A 426 41.90 -26.67 4.07
CA LEU A 426 40.68 -27.34 3.61
C LEU A 426 41.01 -28.50 2.66
N LYS A 427 40.71 -29.74 3.07
CA LYS A 427 40.78 -30.92 2.18
C LYS A 427 39.49 -31.11 1.39
N TYR A 428 38.34 -31.15 2.07
CA TYR A 428 37.03 -31.31 1.43
C TYR A 428 35.89 -31.01 2.39
N LEU A 429 34.69 -30.86 1.83
CA LEU A 429 33.44 -30.80 2.58
C LEU A 429 32.78 -32.19 2.58
N TYR A 430 32.21 -32.60 3.70
CA TYR A 430 31.57 -33.90 3.82
C TYR A 430 30.33 -33.87 4.71
N LEU A 431 29.53 -34.93 4.65
CA LEU A 431 28.41 -35.20 5.53
C LEU A 431 28.65 -36.49 6.30
N LEU A 432 28.12 -36.55 7.51
CA LEU A 432 27.96 -37.82 8.22
C LEU A 432 26.77 -38.60 7.66
N PRO A 433 26.68 -39.93 7.91
CA PRO A 433 25.58 -40.74 7.42
C PRO A 433 24.21 -40.21 7.83
N GLU A 434 24.04 -39.81 9.09
CA GLU A 434 22.77 -39.29 9.61
C GLU A 434 22.37 -37.97 8.93
N ASP A 435 23.35 -37.09 8.70
CA ASP A 435 23.13 -35.82 8.01
C ASP A 435 22.80 -36.02 6.53
N TYR A 436 23.44 -36.99 5.87
CA TYR A 436 23.17 -37.33 4.48
C TYR A 436 21.77 -37.94 4.33
N GLU A 437 21.38 -38.88 5.19
CA GLU A 437 20.05 -39.48 5.21
C GLU A 437 18.95 -38.43 5.45
N GLU A 438 19.17 -37.49 6.37
CA GLU A 438 18.23 -36.40 6.62
C GLU A 438 18.06 -35.48 5.40
N LEU A 439 19.15 -35.15 4.69
CA LEU A 439 19.08 -34.37 3.46
C LEU A 439 18.29 -35.09 2.36
N MET A 440 18.51 -36.41 2.22
CA MET A 440 17.75 -37.24 1.28
C MET A 440 16.27 -37.29 1.64
N ARG A 441 15.92 -37.40 2.94
CA ARG A 441 14.55 -37.35 3.45
C ARG A 441 13.86 -36.03 3.15
N LEU A 442 14.60 -34.91 3.20
CA LEU A 442 14.11 -33.58 2.85
C LEU A 442 14.04 -33.34 1.33
N GLY A 443 14.44 -34.32 0.51
CA GLY A 443 14.43 -34.21 -0.95
C GLY A 443 15.54 -33.32 -1.53
N VAL A 444 16.57 -33.00 -0.73
CA VAL A 444 17.73 -32.24 -1.19
C VAL A 444 18.56 -33.14 -2.10
N ARG A 445 18.82 -32.69 -3.33
CA ARG A 445 19.64 -33.43 -4.29
C ARG A 445 21.10 -32.99 -4.19
N LEU A 446 21.99 -33.96 -4.02
CA LEU A 446 23.44 -33.75 -3.97
C LEU A 446 24.18 -34.97 -4.53
N SER A 447 25.39 -34.75 -5.03
CA SER A 447 26.31 -35.79 -5.46
C SER A 447 27.36 -35.98 -4.37
N VAL A 448 27.47 -37.19 -3.83
CA VAL A 448 28.43 -37.53 -2.77
C VAL A 448 29.26 -38.76 -3.13
N GLU A 449 30.45 -38.84 -2.55
CA GLU A 449 31.34 -39.99 -2.65
C GLU A 449 31.60 -40.55 -1.24
N PRO A 450 31.19 -41.80 -0.94
CA PRO A 450 31.47 -42.43 0.34
C PRO A 450 32.98 -42.66 0.51
N ARG A 451 33.52 -42.26 1.65
CA ARG A 451 34.92 -42.43 2.02
C ARG A 451 35.00 -42.89 3.47
N GLN A 452 35.65 -44.02 3.71
CA GLN A 452 36.01 -44.41 5.08
C GLN A 452 37.32 -43.71 5.46
N GLU A 453 37.33 -43.07 6.63
CA GLU A 453 38.58 -42.55 7.18
C GLU A 453 39.46 -43.64 7.74
N LYS A 454 40.77 -43.51 7.46
CA LYS A 454 41.78 -44.48 7.91
C LYS A 454 42.31 -44.16 9.32
N ASP A 455 42.18 -42.91 9.77
CA ASP A 455 42.91 -42.42 10.95
C ASP A 455 42.04 -42.24 12.21
N GLY A 456 40.80 -42.77 12.23
CA GLY A 456 39.97 -42.77 13.44
C GLY A 456 38.62 -43.48 13.28
N ASN A 457 38.31 -44.43 14.18
CA ASN A 457 37.08 -45.24 14.34
C ASN A 457 36.43 -45.87 13.07
N GLY A 458 36.97 -45.68 11.86
CA GLY A 458 36.30 -46.05 10.62
C GLY A 458 35.11 -45.16 10.28
N GLU A 459 35.13 -43.86 10.68
CA GLU A 459 34.04 -42.93 10.37
C GLU A 459 33.78 -42.88 8.86
N THR A 460 32.53 -43.18 8.46
CA THR A 460 32.10 -43.08 7.07
C THR A 460 31.71 -41.64 6.77
N ARG A 461 32.37 -41.03 5.78
CA ARG A 461 32.15 -39.67 5.33
C ARG A 461 31.58 -39.66 3.91
N TYR A 462 30.51 -38.92 3.70
CA TYR A 462 29.98 -38.65 2.37
C TYR A 462 30.57 -37.35 1.83
N VAL A 463 31.66 -37.45 1.05
CA VAL A 463 32.37 -36.30 0.49
C VAL A 463 31.50 -35.62 -0.56
N ILE A 464 31.23 -34.32 -0.40
CA ILE A 464 30.35 -33.57 -1.29
C ILE A 464 31.08 -33.25 -2.60
N ARG A 465 30.53 -33.71 -3.73
CA ARG A 465 31.02 -33.46 -5.10
C ARG A 465 30.19 -32.44 -5.87
N GLY A 466 28.90 -32.33 -5.56
CA GLY A 466 28.01 -31.36 -6.17
C GLY A 466 26.75 -31.18 -5.35
N ILE A 467 26.18 -29.98 -5.39
CA ILE A 467 24.93 -29.64 -4.69
C ILE A 467 23.96 -29.15 -5.76
N VAL A 468 22.82 -29.83 -5.89
CA VAL A 468 21.72 -29.41 -6.76
C VAL A 468 20.66 -28.64 -5.95
N GLY A 469 20.43 -29.03 -4.70
CA GLY A 469 19.42 -28.43 -3.83
C GLY A 469 18.07 -29.11 -3.92
N ALA A 470 17.09 -28.59 -3.17
CA ALA A 470 15.72 -29.06 -3.23
C ALA A 470 15.01 -28.60 -4.53
N PRO A 471 13.98 -29.30 -5.02
CA PRO A 471 13.32 -29.00 -6.29
C PRO A 471 12.74 -27.58 -6.42
N ASP A 472 12.39 -26.96 -5.30
CA ASP A 472 11.75 -25.65 -5.19
C ASP A 472 12.68 -24.54 -4.67
N GLU A 473 13.96 -24.84 -4.43
CA GLU A 473 14.95 -23.86 -3.98
C GLU A 473 15.39 -22.89 -5.10
N TYR A 474 15.41 -23.36 -6.36
CA TYR A 474 15.78 -22.60 -7.56
C TYR A 474 17.06 -21.77 -7.37
N LEU A 475 18.21 -22.44 -7.29
CA LEU A 475 19.47 -21.87 -6.79
C LEU A 475 20.38 -21.29 -7.88
N GLY A 476 20.33 -21.81 -9.11
CA GLY A 476 21.38 -21.52 -10.10
C GLY A 476 20.99 -21.69 -11.56
N VAL A 477 21.54 -22.72 -12.23
CA VAL A 477 21.53 -22.88 -13.69
C VAL A 477 20.12 -23.03 -14.29
N GLU A 478 19.18 -23.54 -13.51
CA GLU A 478 17.76 -23.60 -13.85
C GLU A 478 17.17 -22.20 -14.08
N ASN A 479 17.59 -21.19 -13.30
CA ASN A 479 17.18 -19.80 -13.47
C ASN A 479 17.90 -19.15 -14.66
N LEU A 480 19.10 -19.61 -15.03
CA LEU A 480 19.78 -19.16 -16.25
C LEU A 480 19.10 -19.69 -17.51
N ARG A 481 18.63 -20.94 -17.49
CA ARG A 481 17.77 -21.50 -18.54
C ARG A 481 16.50 -20.67 -18.68
N GLY A 482 15.83 -20.35 -17.56
CA GLY A 482 14.64 -19.51 -17.53
C GLY A 482 14.91 -18.08 -18.02
N SER A 483 16.05 -17.50 -17.67
CA SER A 483 16.51 -16.20 -18.21
C SER A 483 16.62 -16.22 -19.74
N GLY A 484 17.17 -17.31 -20.31
CA GLY A 484 17.22 -17.50 -21.77
C GLY A 484 15.82 -17.62 -22.40
N LEU A 485 14.90 -18.32 -21.73
CA LEU A 485 13.51 -18.45 -22.16
C LEU A 485 12.82 -17.09 -22.26
N VAL A 486 12.85 -16.28 -21.19
CA VAL A 486 12.17 -14.97 -21.17
C VAL A 486 12.80 -13.98 -22.14
N ALA A 487 14.13 -14.01 -22.34
CA ALA A 487 14.79 -13.21 -23.37
C ALA A 487 14.28 -13.58 -24.78
N GLY A 488 14.15 -14.88 -25.07
CA GLY A 488 13.59 -15.37 -26.32
C GLY A 488 12.13 -14.95 -26.51
N GLN A 489 11.31 -15.01 -25.45
CA GLN A 489 9.91 -14.59 -25.48
C GLN A 489 9.76 -13.08 -25.72
N MET A 490 10.58 -12.24 -25.07
CA MET A 490 10.56 -10.80 -25.30
C MET A 490 11.00 -10.44 -26.73
N SER A 491 11.98 -11.15 -27.29
CA SER A 491 12.42 -10.96 -28.67
C SER A 491 11.30 -11.26 -29.68
N LYS A 492 10.56 -12.37 -29.45
CA LYS A 492 9.36 -12.70 -30.22
C LYS A 492 8.27 -11.64 -30.05
N ASN A 493 8.02 -11.18 -28.83
CA ASN A 493 7.05 -10.11 -28.57
C ASN A 493 7.37 -8.86 -29.38
N TYR A 494 8.61 -8.37 -29.33
CA TYR A 494 9.02 -7.17 -30.07
C TYR A 494 8.77 -7.30 -31.59
N SER A 495 8.92 -8.51 -32.13
CA SER A 495 8.73 -8.78 -33.56
C SER A 495 7.26 -8.90 -33.98
N GLU A 496 6.35 -9.21 -33.04
CA GLU A 496 4.96 -9.57 -33.36
C GLU A 496 3.90 -8.62 -32.79
N VAL A 497 4.19 -7.93 -31.68
CA VAL A 497 3.26 -7.04 -30.97
C VAL A 497 3.98 -5.80 -30.43
N PRO A 498 3.27 -4.67 -30.20
CA PRO A 498 3.88 -3.51 -29.57
C PRO A 498 4.36 -3.84 -28.14
N THR A 499 5.65 -3.70 -27.88
CA THR A 499 6.29 -3.86 -26.56
C THR A 499 6.61 -2.51 -25.94
N ILE A 500 6.41 -2.34 -24.63
CA ILE A 500 6.96 -1.20 -23.89
C ILE A 500 7.29 -1.63 -22.47
N SER A 501 8.38 -1.09 -21.92
CA SER A 501 8.78 -1.33 -20.54
C SER A 501 8.81 -0.05 -19.72
N VAL A 502 8.45 -0.15 -18.44
CA VAL A 502 8.59 0.92 -17.47
C VAL A 502 9.54 0.44 -16.36
N VAL A 503 10.71 1.06 -16.27
CA VAL A 503 11.73 0.74 -15.26
C VAL A 503 11.51 1.66 -14.07
N THR A 504 10.95 1.10 -12.99
CA THR A 504 10.38 1.88 -11.87
C THR A 504 11.16 1.72 -10.58
N GLY A 505 11.97 0.66 -10.50
CA GLY A 505 13.02 0.48 -9.52
C GLY A 505 14.25 -0.09 -10.23
N ARG A 506 15.25 -0.54 -9.47
CA ARG A 506 16.42 -1.20 -10.08
C ARG A 506 15.99 -2.36 -11.00
N SER A 507 16.64 -2.50 -12.15
CA SER A 507 16.50 -3.62 -13.06
C SER A 507 17.87 -4.20 -13.34
N VAL A 508 18.06 -5.50 -13.07
CA VAL A 508 19.38 -6.12 -13.01
C VAL A 508 19.46 -7.34 -13.91
N GLY A 509 20.60 -7.53 -14.59
CA GLY A 509 20.89 -8.75 -15.34
C GLY A 509 19.85 -9.04 -16.42
N ILE A 510 19.16 -10.17 -16.34
CA ILE A 510 18.08 -10.51 -17.29
C ILE A 510 17.00 -9.42 -17.36
N GLY A 511 16.68 -8.78 -16.23
CA GLY A 511 15.75 -7.64 -16.23
C GLY A 511 16.22 -6.50 -17.14
N ALA A 512 17.50 -6.14 -17.08
CA ALA A 512 18.07 -5.11 -17.95
C ALA A 512 18.02 -5.53 -19.44
N TYR A 513 18.32 -6.79 -19.73
CA TYR A 513 18.19 -7.33 -21.10
C TYR A 513 16.75 -7.32 -21.61
N LEU A 514 15.77 -7.71 -20.81
CA LEU A 514 14.35 -7.69 -21.22
C LEU A 514 13.91 -6.28 -21.62
N ASN A 515 14.31 -5.27 -20.86
CA ASN A 515 14.05 -3.87 -21.20
C ASN A 515 14.68 -3.50 -22.56
N ARG A 516 15.97 -3.84 -22.76
CA ARG A 516 16.66 -3.56 -24.03
C ARG A 516 16.05 -4.32 -25.21
N ILE A 517 15.70 -5.59 -25.05
CA ILE A 517 15.09 -6.43 -26.08
C ILE A 517 13.70 -5.90 -26.45
N GLY A 518 12.93 -5.43 -25.46
CA GLY A 518 11.62 -4.79 -25.64
C GLY A 518 11.66 -3.42 -26.32
N ARG A 519 12.84 -2.82 -26.47
CA ARG A 519 13.16 -1.54 -27.14
C ARG A 519 12.58 -0.27 -26.54
N ARG A 520 11.26 -0.16 -26.40
CA ARG A 520 10.64 1.07 -25.89
C ARG A 520 10.69 1.04 -24.37
N VAL A 521 11.47 1.95 -23.78
CA VAL A 521 11.71 1.98 -22.33
C VAL A 521 11.38 3.37 -21.77
N ILE A 522 10.64 3.40 -20.67
CA ILE A 522 10.47 4.59 -19.83
C ILE A 522 11.21 4.31 -18.52
N GLN A 523 12.28 5.04 -18.25
CA GLN A 523 13.06 4.92 -17.02
C GLN A 523 12.69 6.03 -16.05
N THR A 524 12.32 5.69 -14.81
CA THR A 524 12.16 6.69 -13.76
C THR A 524 13.52 7.16 -13.24
N ASP A 525 13.58 8.40 -12.74
CA ASP A 525 14.84 9.06 -12.38
C ASP A 525 15.73 8.27 -11.41
N ASP A 526 15.12 7.55 -10.47
CA ASP A 526 15.79 6.80 -9.40
C ASP A 526 16.04 5.31 -9.73
N ALA A 527 15.72 4.86 -10.95
CA ALA A 527 15.64 3.44 -11.28
C ALA A 527 16.80 2.98 -12.18
N PRO A 528 17.93 2.48 -11.62
CA PRO A 528 19.08 2.08 -12.42
C PRO A 528 18.82 0.81 -13.22
N LEU A 529 19.20 0.82 -14.50
CA LEU A 529 19.18 -0.32 -15.41
C LEU A 529 20.60 -0.87 -15.59
N ILE A 530 20.95 -1.97 -14.94
CA ILE A 530 22.34 -2.42 -14.78
C ILE A 530 22.50 -3.92 -15.06
N LEU A 531 23.70 -4.35 -15.44
CA LEU A 531 24.05 -5.78 -15.50
C LEU A 531 24.63 -6.27 -14.17
N THR A 532 25.45 -5.43 -13.54
CA THR A 532 26.17 -5.74 -12.29
C THR A 532 26.14 -4.51 -11.40
N GLY A 533 25.89 -4.73 -10.10
CA GLY A 533 25.83 -3.63 -9.12
C GLY A 533 27.20 -3.02 -8.85
N ALA A 534 27.23 -1.72 -8.53
CA ALA A 534 28.42 -0.95 -8.20
C ALA A 534 29.28 -1.62 -7.12
N GLY A 535 28.66 -2.09 -6.03
CA GLY A 535 29.39 -2.78 -4.97
C GLY A 535 30.01 -4.12 -5.38
N ALA A 536 29.45 -4.82 -6.39
CA ALA A 536 30.07 -6.02 -6.92
C ALA A 536 31.27 -5.68 -7.83
N LEU A 537 31.16 -4.64 -8.65
CA LEU A 537 32.27 -4.15 -9.48
C LEU A 537 33.42 -3.61 -8.64
N ASN A 538 33.14 -2.84 -7.58
CA ASN A 538 34.18 -2.33 -6.68
C ASN A 538 34.95 -3.47 -6.00
N ARG A 539 34.25 -4.53 -5.55
CA ARG A 539 34.90 -5.72 -4.99
C ARG A 539 35.76 -6.45 -6.02
N LEU A 540 35.29 -6.58 -7.26
CA LEU A 540 36.07 -7.18 -8.34
C LEU A 540 37.33 -6.37 -8.66
N LEU A 541 37.23 -5.04 -8.64
CA LEU A 541 38.33 -4.13 -8.95
C LEU A 541 39.28 -3.87 -7.77
N GLY A 542 38.91 -4.28 -6.56
CA GLY A 542 39.67 -4.03 -5.33
C GLY A 542 39.71 -2.56 -4.89
N LYS A 543 38.83 -1.71 -5.41
CA LYS A 543 38.76 -0.27 -5.09
C LYS A 543 37.36 0.30 -5.27
N GLU A 544 37.04 1.35 -4.53
CA GLU A 544 35.76 2.07 -4.64
C GLU A 544 35.75 3.01 -5.85
N VAL A 545 35.39 2.48 -7.03
CA VAL A 545 35.29 3.25 -8.28
C VAL A 545 33.92 3.88 -8.43
N TYR A 546 32.86 3.12 -8.15
CA TYR A 546 31.48 3.57 -8.30
C TYR A 546 30.83 3.81 -6.95
N THR A 547 30.20 4.97 -6.79
CA THR A 547 29.48 5.33 -5.55
C THR A 547 28.09 4.70 -5.50
N ASP A 548 27.40 4.64 -6.64
CA ASP A 548 26.04 4.12 -6.74
C ASP A 548 25.75 3.46 -8.09
N ASN A 549 24.61 2.77 -8.19
CA ASN A 549 24.18 2.09 -9.41
C ASN A 549 23.68 3.06 -10.50
N GLY A 550 23.33 4.30 -10.15
CA GLY A 550 22.96 5.35 -11.08
C GLY A 550 24.12 5.81 -11.96
N GLN A 551 25.36 5.74 -11.47
CA GLN A 551 26.57 5.96 -12.27
C GLN A 551 26.77 4.92 -13.38
N LEU A 552 26.19 3.73 -13.22
CA LEU A 552 26.31 2.63 -14.18
C LEU A 552 25.12 2.57 -15.14
N GLY A 553 23.92 2.85 -14.62
CA GLY A 553 22.69 2.61 -15.37
C GLY A 553 21.54 3.57 -15.07
N GLY A 554 21.83 4.72 -14.45
CA GLY A 554 20.84 5.78 -14.29
C GLY A 554 20.56 6.50 -15.61
N LYS A 555 19.60 7.43 -15.57
CA LYS A 555 19.18 8.21 -16.75
C LYS A 555 20.33 8.93 -17.47
N ARG A 556 21.34 9.38 -16.72
CA ARG A 556 22.53 10.06 -17.28
C ARG A 556 23.37 9.15 -18.16
N ILE A 557 23.23 7.83 -18.02
CA ILE A 557 23.88 6.85 -18.87
C ILE A 557 22.93 6.40 -19.96
N MET A 558 21.71 5.96 -19.59
CA MET A 558 20.78 5.25 -20.48
C MET A 558 20.04 6.15 -21.49
N VAL A 559 19.81 7.42 -21.16
CA VAL A 559 19.16 8.36 -22.10
C VAL A 559 20.11 8.76 -23.22
N PRO A 560 21.36 9.22 -22.95
CA PRO A 560 22.27 9.65 -24.02
C PRO A 560 22.68 8.53 -24.99
N ASN A 561 22.74 7.28 -24.52
CA ASN A 561 23.09 6.14 -25.37
C ASN A 561 21.87 5.47 -26.04
N GLY A 562 20.66 5.99 -25.82
CA GLY A 562 19.43 5.60 -26.53
C GLY A 562 18.92 4.20 -26.19
N VAL A 563 19.16 3.73 -24.96
CA VAL A 563 18.72 2.41 -24.49
C VAL A 563 17.23 2.36 -24.23
#